data_AF-A0A117PIX5-F1
#
_entry.id   AF-A0A117PIX5-F1
#
_cell.length_a   1.000
_cell.length_b   1.000
_cell.length_c   1.000
_cell.angle_alpha   90.00
_cell.angle_beta   90.00
_cell.angle_gamma   90.00
#
_symmetry.space_group_name_H-M   'P 1'
#
loop_
_entity.id
_entity.type
_entity.pdbx_description
1 polymer ?
#
loop_
_entity_poly.entity_id
_entity_poly.type
_entity_poly.pdbx_seq_one_letter_code
_entity_poly.pdbx_strand_id
1 'polypeptide(L)'
;MGGHREKDEGDSDAALLRAVAAGDSAAMAALYDRHAGWLHARLSRRCADPEVVREVLQDTFVTVWRSADAHRGEQAGGWLWTIAARRLVDALRVQERAARLETTPMDEAGAGHAAAAAAPSVEERVLAGLEYGDVGTALDRISPELREVLRATVVDGLTTRETARLLGIPEGTVKSRAMRARAELRAALAQLNPSPLGGPA
;
A
#
# COMPACT_ATOMS: atom_id res chain seq x y z
N MET A 1 -6.11 6.68 -42.11
CA MET A 1 -6.30 5.97 -40.83
C MET A 1 -4.94 5.52 -40.32
N GLY A 2 -4.36 6.19 -39.31
CA GLY A 2 -3.03 5.85 -38.81
C GLY A 2 -2.62 6.53 -37.49
N GLY A 3 -3.52 7.20 -36.77
CA GLY A 3 -3.18 8.06 -35.62
C GLY A 3 -3.49 7.52 -34.22
N HIS A 4 -3.91 6.25 -34.08
CA HIS A 4 -4.27 5.70 -32.75
C HIS A 4 -3.10 4.99 -32.05
N ARG A 5 -2.11 4.48 -32.79
CA ARG A 5 -1.03 3.66 -32.24
C ARG A 5 0.09 4.49 -31.57
N GLU A 6 0.28 5.73 -32.02
CA GLU A 6 1.36 6.62 -31.55
C GLU A 6 1.01 7.35 -30.25
N LYS A 7 -0.30 7.59 -30.00
CA LYS A 7 -0.78 8.14 -28.72
C LYS A 7 -0.71 7.12 -27.58
N ASP A 8 -0.99 5.84 -27.86
CA ASP A 8 -0.96 4.77 -26.86
C ASP A 8 0.46 4.49 -26.32
N GLU A 9 1.51 4.64 -27.14
CA GLU A 9 2.88 4.45 -26.68
C GLU A 9 3.34 5.61 -25.78
N GLY A 10 2.98 6.85 -26.13
CA GLY A 10 3.30 8.06 -25.34
C GLY A 10 2.51 8.20 -24.03
N ASP A 11 1.32 7.59 -23.95
CA ASP A 11 0.44 7.60 -22.76
C ASP A 11 0.62 6.36 -21.85
N SER A 12 1.53 5.46 -22.21
CA SER A 12 1.88 4.33 -21.36
C SER A 12 2.71 4.81 -20.16
N ASP A 13 2.45 4.28 -18.96
CA ASP A 13 3.19 4.68 -17.75
C ASP A 13 4.70 4.45 -17.89
N ALA A 14 5.08 3.40 -18.64
CA ALA A 14 6.47 3.11 -18.92
C ALA A 14 7.13 4.18 -19.81
N ALA A 15 6.40 4.76 -20.78
CA ALA A 15 6.91 5.86 -21.59
C ALA A 15 6.97 7.16 -20.81
N LEU A 16 5.94 7.46 -20.01
CA LEU A 16 5.92 8.61 -19.11
C LEU A 16 7.13 8.56 -18.15
N LEU A 17 7.39 7.42 -17.51
CA LEU A 17 8.54 7.26 -16.62
C LEU A 17 9.89 7.42 -17.33
N ARG A 18 10.03 6.95 -18.58
CA ARG A 18 11.24 7.19 -19.38
C ARG A 18 11.42 8.67 -19.72
N ALA A 19 10.35 9.37 -20.06
CA ALA A 19 10.39 10.81 -20.34
C ALA A 19 10.70 11.61 -19.06
N VAL A 20 10.13 11.22 -17.91
CA VAL A 20 10.49 11.78 -16.60
C VAL A 20 11.98 11.60 -16.31
N ALA A 21 12.54 10.40 -16.56
CA ALA A 21 13.97 10.15 -16.40
C ALA A 21 14.85 11.05 -17.30
N ALA A 22 14.31 11.52 -18.42
CA ALA A 22 14.94 12.48 -19.31
C ALA A 22 14.70 13.96 -18.92
N GLY A 23 13.96 14.21 -17.83
CA GLY A 23 13.67 15.56 -17.32
C GLY A 23 12.43 16.23 -17.92
N ASP A 24 11.51 15.46 -18.52
CA ASP A 24 10.25 15.99 -19.06
C ASP A 24 9.23 16.27 -17.93
N SER A 25 9.00 17.56 -17.67
CA SER A 25 8.04 18.01 -16.64
C SER A 25 6.59 17.78 -17.04
N ALA A 26 6.25 17.77 -18.33
CA ALA A 26 4.90 17.46 -18.79
C ALA A 26 4.57 15.99 -18.61
N ALA A 27 5.54 15.11 -18.85
CA ALA A 27 5.41 13.68 -18.54
C ALA A 27 5.21 13.43 -17.03
N MET A 28 5.90 14.18 -16.17
CA MET A 28 5.69 14.12 -14.73
C MET A 28 4.27 14.57 -14.34
N ALA A 29 3.77 15.66 -14.93
CA ALA A 29 2.41 16.13 -14.68
C ALA A 29 1.36 15.09 -15.07
N ALA A 30 1.50 14.47 -16.25
CA ALA A 30 0.60 13.40 -16.70
C ALA A 30 0.63 12.18 -15.76
N LEU A 31 1.83 11.78 -15.31
CA LEU A 31 2.00 10.68 -14.35
C LEU A 31 1.36 11.05 -12.99
N TYR A 32 1.49 12.30 -12.56
CA TYR A 32 0.86 12.80 -11.34
C TYR A 32 -0.67 12.73 -11.44
N ASP A 33 -1.25 13.32 -12.49
CA ASP A 33 -2.70 13.35 -12.68
C ASP A 33 -3.30 11.94 -12.71
N ARG A 34 -2.58 10.98 -13.31
CA ARG A 34 -3.01 9.58 -13.41
C ARG A 34 -2.94 8.83 -12.09
N HIS A 35 -1.95 9.10 -11.24
CA HIS A 35 -1.68 8.26 -10.06
C HIS A 35 -1.89 8.92 -8.69
N ALA A 36 -1.86 10.24 -8.59
CA ALA A 36 -1.93 10.94 -7.32
C ALA A 36 -3.23 10.63 -6.55
N GLY A 37 -4.37 10.55 -7.25
CA GLY A 37 -5.68 10.31 -6.63
C GLY A 37 -5.78 8.98 -5.88
N TRP A 38 -5.41 7.86 -6.52
CA TRP A 38 -5.48 6.55 -5.88
C TRP A 38 -4.37 6.36 -4.83
N LEU A 39 -3.18 6.94 -5.04
CA LEU A 39 -2.11 6.96 -4.04
C LEU A 39 -2.55 7.70 -2.78
N HIS A 40 -3.13 8.89 -2.93
CA HIS A 40 -3.68 9.67 -1.82
C HIS A 40 -4.74 8.89 -1.05
N ALA A 41 -5.72 8.30 -1.76
CA ALA A 41 -6.77 7.50 -1.15
C ALA A 41 -6.19 6.30 -0.38
N ARG A 42 -5.18 5.63 -0.93
CA ARG A 42 -4.53 4.48 -0.29
C ARG A 42 -3.69 4.88 0.92
N LEU A 43 -2.95 5.99 0.86
CA LEU A 43 -2.21 6.55 1.98
C LEU A 43 -3.14 6.99 3.12
N SER A 44 -4.29 7.60 2.79
CA SER A 44 -5.29 8.04 3.77
C SER A 44 -5.91 6.88 4.56
N ARG A 45 -5.97 5.67 3.98
CA ARG A 45 -6.38 4.47 4.71
C ARG A 45 -5.33 3.97 5.72
N ARG A 46 -4.10 4.47 5.62
CA ARG A 46 -2.95 4.02 6.43
C ARG A 46 -2.47 5.06 7.44
N CYS A 47 -2.83 6.32 7.23
CA CYS A 47 -2.50 7.42 8.10
C CYS A 47 -3.69 8.36 8.18
N ALA A 48 -4.17 8.61 9.40
CA ALA A 48 -5.31 9.48 9.64
C ALA A 48 -4.94 10.98 9.56
N ASP A 49 -3.66 11.33 9.63
CA ASP A 49 -3.18 12.71 9.54
C ASP A 49 -3.11 13.15 8.06
N PRO A 50 -4.02 14.03 7.59
CA PRO A 50 -4.07 14.44 6.19
C PRO A 50 -2.82 15.23 5.77
N GLU A 51 -2.16 15.91 6.70
CA GLU A 51 -0.96 16.70 6.38
C GLU A 51 0.24 15.77 6.12
N VAL A 52 0.37 14.71 6.90
CA VAL A 52 1.36 13.64 6.62
C VAL A 52 1.09 12.99 5.28
N VAL A 53 -0.18 12.68 4.97
CA VAL A 53 -0.53 12.06 3.68
C VAL A 53 -0.14 12.96 2.52
N ARG A 54 -0.44 14.26 2.61
CA ARG A 54 -0.10 15.25 1.58
C ARG A 54 1.41 15.40 1.40
N GLU A 55 2.16 15.46 2.50
CA GLU A 55 3.63 15.52 2.46
C GLU A 55 4.24 14.25 1.85
N VAL A 56 3.79 13.07 2.29
CA VAL A 56 4.23 11.78 1.75
C VAL A 56 3.95 11.67 0.26
N LEU A 57 2.77 12.11 -0.19
CA LEU A 57 2.42 12.12 -1.61
C LEU A 57 3.37 13.03 -2.41
N GLN A 58 3.62 14.24 -1.91
CA GLN A 58 4.57 15.16 -2.53
C GLN A 58 5.97 14.56 -2.61
N ASP A 59 6.50 14.05 -1.51
CA ASP A 59 7.81 13.42 -1.44
C ASP A 59 7.93 12.19 -2.34
N THR A 60 6.83 11.47 -2.54
CA THR A 60 6.75 10.36 -3.49
C THR A 60 7.07 10.85 -4.89
N PHE A 61 6.36 11.86 -5.39
CA PHE A 61 6.59 12.38 -6.74
C PHE A 61 7.92 13.11 -6.90
N VAL A 62 8.42 13.77 -5.84
CA VAL A 62 9.80 14.30 -5.82
C VAL A 62 10.82 13.17 -5.93
N THR A 63 10.59 12.03 -5.27
CA THR A 63 11.46 10.86 -5.38
C THR A 63 11.39 10.28 -6.79
N VAL A 64 10.20 10.14 -7.36
CA VAL A 64 10.00 9.66 -8.73
C VAL A 64 10.78 10.53 -9.72
N TRP A 65 10.70 11.86 -9.61
CA TRP A 65 11.48 12.78 -10.44
C TRP A 65 12.98 12.48 -10.41
N ARG A 66 13.50 12.14 -9.23
CA ARG A 66 14.94 11.91 -8.99
C ARG A 66 15.41 10.50 -9.34
N SER A 67 14.50 9.53 -9.45
CA SER A 67 14.86 8.11 -9.56
C SER A 67 14.06 7.36 -10.63
N ALA A 68 13.44 8.06 -11.58
CA ALA A 68 12.67 7.42 -12.64
C ALA A 68 13.52 6.52 -13.54
N ASP A 69 14.82 6.80 -13.66
CA ASP A 69 15.82 5.97 -14.33
C ASP A 69 16.00 4.59 -13.67
N ALA A 70 15.68 4.47 -12.38
CA ALA A 70 15.76 3.21 -11.64
C ALA A 70 14.55 2.28 -11.89
N HIS A 71 13.50 2.73 -12.59
CA HIS A 71 12.35 1.90 -12.93
C HIS A 71 12.74 0.82 -13.96
N ARG A 72 12.53 -0.47 -13.64
CA ARG A 72 13.04 -1.59 -14.46
C ARG A 72 11.97 -2.31 -15.26
N GLY A 73 10.84 -1.65 -15.50
CA GLY A 73 9.72 -2.22 -16.24
C GLY A 73 8.76 -3.01 -15.37
N GLU A 74 8.79 -2.82 -14.04
CA GLU A 74 7.69 -3.23 -13.18
C GLU A 74 6.40 -2.48 -13.56
N GLN A 75 5.24 -2.91 -13.00
CA GLN A 75 4.03 -2.10 -13.15
C GLN A 75 4.22 -0.78 -12.39
N ALA A 76 4.07 0.35 -13.10
CA ALA A 76 4.31 1.68 -12.56
C ALA A 76 3.55 1.94 -11.25
N GLY A 77 2.28 1.54 -11.17
CA GLY A 77 1.49 1.66 -9.94
C GLY A 77 2.11 0.96 -8.73
N GLY A 78 2.62 -0.27 -8.90
CA GLY A 78 3.29 -1.01 -7.82
C GLY A 78 4.62 -0.38 -7.42
N TRP A 79 5.38 0.12 -8.39
CA TRP A 79 6.63 0.84 -8.12
C TRP A 79 6.40 2.15 -7.38
N LEU A 80 5.42 2.95 -7.82
CA LEU A 80 4.98 4.19 -7.15
C LEU A 80 4.51 3.91 -5.72
N TRP A 81 3.72 2.85 -5.53
CA TRP A 81 3.29 2.45 -4.19
C TRP A 81 4.46 2.07 -3.28
N THR A 82 5.46 1.37 -3.81
CA THR A 82 6.66 0.99 -3.03
C THR A 82 7.40 2.22 -2.52
N ILE A 83 7.50 3.27 -3.35
CA ILE A 83 8.08 4.55 -2.93
C ILE A 83 7.20 5.20 -1.86
N ALA A 84 5.90 5.33 -2.10
CA ALA A 84 4.96 5.97 -1.18
C ALA A 84 4.90 5.28 0.19
N ALA A 85 4.85 3.96 0.23
CA ALA A 85 4.81 3.18 1.47
C ALA A 85 6.08 3.38 2.31
N ARG A 86 7.26 3.45 1.67
CA ARG A 86 8.53 3.75 2.36
C ARG A 86 8.53 5.17 2.92
N ARG A 87 8.08 6.15 2.13
CA ARG A 87 7.95 7.55 2.56
C ARG A 87 7.00 7.70 3.75
N LEU A 88 5.88 6.98 3.74
CA LEU A 88 4.95 6.97 4.88
C LEU A 88 5.62 6.46 6.15
N VAL A 89 6.34 5.35 6.07
CA VAL A 89 7.02 4.79 7.24
C VAL A 89 8.14 5.71 7.76
N ASP A 90 8.82 6.42 6.86
CA ASP A 90 9.80 7.43 7.25
C ASP A 90 9.16 8.63 7.95
N ALA A 91 8.03 9.13 7.45
CA ALA A 91 7.28 10.22 8.07
C ALA A 91 6.79 9.86 9.48
N LEU A 92 6.19 8.68 9.65
CA LEU A 92 5.76 8.17 10.95
C LEU A 92 6.93 8.03 11.94
N ARG A 93 8.12 7.63 11.45
CA ARG A 93 9.33 7.55 12.29
C ARG A 93 9.79 8.93 12.78
N VAL A 94 9.61 9.98 11.99
CA VAL A 94 9.95 11.35 12.41
C VAL A 94 8.97 11.83 13.49
N GLN A 95 7.67 11.62 13.30
CA GLN A 95 6.66 11.98 14.29
C GLN A 95 6.87 11.28 15.64
N GLU A 96 7.15 9.96 15.62
CA GLU A 96 7.46 9.21 16.85
C GLU A 96 8.68 9.75 17.61
N ARG A 97 9.68 10.29 16.90
CA ARG A 97 10.86 10.88 17.54
C ARG A 97 10.54 12.24 18.13
N ALA A 98 9.78 13.07 17.41
CA ALA A 98 9.32 14.37 17.90
C ALA A 98 8.50 14.21 19.19
N ALA A 99 7.53 13.30 19.21
CA ALA A 99 6.70 13.01 20.39
C ALA A 99 7.53 12.54 21.60
N ARG A 100 8.60 11.77 21.38
CA ARG A 100 9.52 11.31 22.44
C ARG A 100 10.42 12.41 23.00
N LEU A 101 10.72 13.44 22.21
CA LEU A 101 11.54 14.58 22.66
C LEU A 101 10.70 15.59 23.47
N GLU A 102 9.40 15.64 23.23
CA GLU A 102 8.46 16.49 23.98
C GLU A 102 8.03 15.87 25.32
N THR A 103 8.34 14.59 25.57
CA THR A 103 7.96 13.87 26.80
C THR A 103 9.18 13.53 27.69
N THR A 104 9.30 14.22 28.82
CA THR A 104 10.07 13.73 29.99
C THR A 104 9.30 12.55 30.60
N PRO A 105 9.94 11.46 31.08
CA PRO A 105 9.29 10.16 31.15
C PRO A 105 8.29 10.11 32.31
N MET A 106 7.03 9.83 31.98
CA MET A 106 6.08 9.23 32.91
C MET A 106 5.29 8.17 32.17
N ASP A 107 5.55 6.93 32.55
CA ASP A 107 4.76 5.70 32.47
C ASP A 107 3.99 5.29 31.20
N GLU A 108 4.11 3.98 31.00
CA GLU A 108 3.39 3.16 30.04
C GLU A 108 1.87 3.35 30.11
N ALA A 109 1.27 3.74 29.00
CA ALA A 109 -0.10 3.37 28.68
C ALA A 109 -0.23 3.30 27.17
N GLY A 110 -0.62 2.13 26.67
CA GLY A 110 -0.86 1.90 25.25
C GLY A 110 -1.85 2.91 24.68
N ALA A 111 -1.34 3.88 23.94
CA ALA A 111 -2.14 4.62 22.98
C ALA A 111 -2.38 3.68 21.78
N GLY A 112 -3.36 2.80 21.95
CA GLY A 112 -3.94 2.06 20.86
C GLY A 112 -4.32 3.05 19.77
N HIS A 113 -3.59 3.00 18.66
CA HIS A 113 -4.12 3.47 17.38
C HIS A 113 -5.23 2.48 17.02
N ALA A 114 -6.39 2.68 17.65
CA ALA A 114 -7.62 2.13 17.17
C ALA A 114 -7.87 2.81 15.81
N ALA A 115 -7.36 2.20 14.75
CA ALA A 115 -8.07 2.23 13.49
C ALA A 115 -9.47 1.73 13.84
N ALA A 116 -10.40 2.67 14.00
CA ALA A 116 -11.79 2.34 14.22
C ALA A 116 -12.15 1.34 13.11
N ALA A 117 -12.55 0.13 13.51
CA ALA A 117 -13.05 -0.88 12.59
C ALA A 117 -14.39 -0.40 12.02
N ALA A 118 -14.34 0.62 11.18
CA ALA A 118 -15.45 1.03 10.36
C ALA A 118 -15.62 -0.06 9.30
N ALA A 119 -16.84 -0.59 9.18
CA ALA A 119 -17.19 -1.46 8.08
C ALA A 119 -16.83 -0.75 6.77
N PRO A 120 -16.18 -1.45 5.81
CA PRO A 120 -15.73 -0.80 4.59
C PRO A 120 -16.90 -0.16 3.85
N SER A 121 -16.72 1.08 3.40
CA SER A 121 -17.74 1.82 2.66
C SER A 121 -18.12 1.09 1.37
N VAL A 122 -19.27 1.43 0.78
CA VAL A 122 -19.69 0.85 -0.52
C VAL A 122 -18.64 1.12 -1.60
N GLU A 123 -18.04 2.31 -1.58
CA GLU A 123 -16.94 2.68 -2.48
C GLU A 123 -15.66 1.85 -2.22
N GLU A 124 -15.35 1.53 -0.96
CA GLU A 124 -14.20 0.69 -0.59
C GLU A 124 -14.36 -0.77 -1.04
N ARG A 125 -15.59 -1.30 -1.06
CA ARG A 125 -15.89 -2.64 -1.58
C ARG A 125 -15.79 -2.71 -3.10
N VAL A 126 -16.21 -1.67 -3.80
CA VAL A 126 -16.07 -1.57 -5.26
C VAL A 126 -14.59 -1.48 -5.66
N LEU A 127 -13.79 -0.69 -4.94
CA LEU A 127 -12.36 -0.55 -5.23
C LEU A 127 -11.55 -1.80 -4.87
N ALA A 128 -11.86 -2.47 -3.75
CA ALA A 128 -11.25 -3.76 -3.41
C ALA A 128 -11.65 -4.88 -4.39
N GLY A 129 -12.87 -4.84 -4.94
CA GLY A 129 -13.32 -5.73 -6.01
C GLY A 129 -12.56 -5.53 -7.32
N LEU A 130 -12.21 -4.28 -7.65
CA LEU A 130 -11.37 -3.93 -8.80
C LEU A 130 -9.89 -4.29 -8.60
N GLU A 131 -9.39 -4.23 -7.35
CA GLU A 131 -7.97 -4.44 -7.01
C GLU A 131 -7.61 -5.92 -6.76
N TYR A 132 -8.57 -6.79 -6.42
CA TYR A 132 -8.27 -8.16 -5.94
C TYR A 132 -9.14 -9.32 -6.46
N GLY A 133 -10.25 -9.10 -7.19
CA GLY A 133 -11.11 -10.21 -7.68
C GLY A 133 -11.52 -11.19 -6.56
N ASP A 134 -11.46 -12.51 -6.82
CA ASP A 134 -11.78 -13.59 -5.86
C ASP A 134 -10.96 -13.53 -4.55
N VAL A 135 -9.77 -12.88 -4.57
CA VAL A 135 -8.92 -12.69 -3.39
C VAL A 135 -9.54 -11.70 -2.42
N GLY A 136 -10.33 -10.72 -2.90
CA GLY A 136 -11.06 -9.78 -2.05
C GLY A 136 -12.04 -10.49 -1.11
N THR A 137 -12.81 -11.45 -1.66
CA THR A 137 -13.78 -12.25 -0.90
C THR A 137 -13.10 -13.18 0.13
N ALA A 138 -11.92 -13.71 -0.21
CA ALA A 138 -11.12 -14.52 0.72
C ALA A 138 -10.56 -13.68 1.88
N LEU A 139 -10.11 -12.46 1.59
CA LEU A 139 -9.62 -11.51 2.60
C LEU A 139 -10.73 -11.07 3.56
N ASP A 140 -11.99 -10.98 3.09
CA ASP A 140 -13.13 -10.62 3.93
C ASP A 140 -13.46 -11.62 5.04
N ARG A 141 -13.03 -12.88 4.88
CA ARG A 141 -13.21 -13.94 5.89
C ARG A 141 -12.13 -13.96 6.97
N ILE A 142 -11.06 -13.19 6.77
CA ILE A 142 -9.96 -13.03 7.73
C ILE A 142 -10.31 -11.90 8.69
N SER A 143 -9.98 -12.06 9.98
CA SER A 143 -10.24 -11.00 10.96
C SER A 143 -9.55 -9.68 10.58
N PRO A 144 -10.15 -8.51 10.90
CA PRO A 144 -9.62 -7.21 10.49
C PRO A 144 -8.15 -7.00 10.85
N GLU A 145 -7.74 -7.41 12.05
CA GLU A 145 -6.38 -7.23 12.56
C GLU A 145 -5.35 -8.10 11.84
N LEU A 146 -5.76 -9.27 11.37
CA LEU A 146 -4.93 -10.18 10.58
C LEU A 146 -4.84 -9.72 9.13
N ARG A 147 -5.93 -9.20 8.59
CA ARG A 147 -6.01 -8.61 7.26
C ARG A 147 -5.09 -7.40 7.12
N GLU A 148 -5.04 -6.52 8.12
CA GLU A 148 -4.14 -5.36 8.12
C GLU A 148 -2.66 -5.77 8.07
N VAL A 149 -2.26 -6.74 8.91
CA VAL A 149 -0.88 -7.27 8.89
C VAL A 149 -0.54 -7.94 7.56
N LEU A 150 -1.50 -8.66 6.97
CA LEU A 150 -1.32 -9.31 5.68
C LEU A 150 -1.21 -8.30 4.53
N ARG A 151 -2.03 -7.25 4.53
CA ARG A 151 -1.94 -6.15 3.56
C ARG A 151 -0.58 -5.46 3.67
N ALA A 152 -0.17 -5.04 4.87
CA ALA A 152 1.13 -4.41 5.13
C ALA A 152 2.31 -5.25 4.63
N THR A 153 2.32 -6.55 4.91
CA THR A 153 3.48 -7.40 4.61
C THR A 153 3.49 -7.99 3.20
N VAL A 154 2.32 -8.32 2.63
CA VAL A 154 2.22 -9.03 1.34
C VAL A 154 1.90 -8.06 0.21
N VAL A 155 0.98 -7.14 0.44
CA VAL A 155 0.55 -6.19 -0.60
C VAL A 155 1.50 -5.00 -0.65
N ASP A 156 1.89 -4.46 0.51
CA ASP A 156 2.76 -3.28 0.55
C ASP A 156 4.25 -3.61 0.67
N GLY A 157 4.58 -4.89 0.83
CA GLY A 157 5.96 -5.36 0.92
C GLY A 157 6.73 -4.82 2.12
N LEU A 158 6.04 -4.33 3.16
CA LEU A 158 6.68 -3.78 4.35
C LEU A 158 7.33 -4.89 5.16
N THR A 159 8.50 -4.59 5.71
CA THR A 159 9.16 -5.48 6.67
C THR A 159 8.35 -5.57 7.97
N THR A 160 8.64 -6.59 8.79
CA THR A 160 8.01 -6.76 10.12
C THR A 160 8.11 -5.49 10.96
N ARG A 161 9.27 -4.84 10.96
CA ARG A 161 9.54 -3.62 11.74
C ARG A 161 8.80 -2.40 11.20
N GLU A 162 8.62 -2.31 9.89
CA GLU A 162 7.86 -1.21 9.27
C GLU A 162 6.36 -1.41 9.48
N THR A 163 5.89 -2.65 9.37
CA THR A 163 4.51 -3.03 9.70
C THR A 163 4.18 -2.76 11.17
N ALA A 164 5.10 -3.09 12.09
CA ALA A 164 4.95 -2.82 13.52
C ALA A 164 4.73 -1.34 13.82
N ARG A 165 5.53 -0.47 13.19
CA ARG A 165 5.39 0.98 13.28
C ARG A 165 4.08 1.46 12.67
N LEU A 166 3.79 1.03 11.44
CA LEU A 166 2.57 1.44 10.72
C LEU A 166 1.31 1.12 11.52
N LEU A 167 1.24 -0.07 12.13
CA LEU A 167 0.05 -0.55 12.82
C LEU A 167 0.05 -0.25 14.33
N GLY A 168 1.12 0.37 14.87
CA GLY A 168 1.25 0.64 16.30
C GLY A 168 1.25 -0.62 17.18
N ILE A 169 1.83 -1.74 16.71
CA ILE A 169 1.86 -3.03 17.43
C ILE A 169 3.29 -3.60 17.53
N PRO A 170 3.61 -4.42 18.55
CA PRO A 170 4.93 -5.03 18.68
C PRO A 170 5.32 -5.93 17.50
N GLU A 171 6.62 -5.99 17.14
CA GLU A 171 7.11 -6.87 16.07
C GLU A 171 6.77 -8.35 16.30
N GLY A 172 6.79 -8.82 17.56
CA GLY A 172 6.35 -10.17 17.92
C GLY A 172 4.87 -10.41 17.59
N THR A 173 4.04 -9.39 17.80
CA THR A 173 2.61 -9.40 17.41
C THR A 173 2.47 -9.43 15.90
N VAL A 174 3.26 -8.65 15.14
CA VAL A 174 3.28 -8.71 13.68
C VAL A 174 3.62 -10.11 13.18
N LYS A 175 4.69 -10.72 13.68
CA LYS A 175 5.09 -12.09 13.27
C LYS A 175 4.00 -13.11 13.55
N SER A 176 3.43 -13.09 14.76
CA SER A 176 2.37 -14.04 15.14
C SER A 176 1.06 -13.81 14.38
N ARG A 177 0.70 -12.56 14.08
CA ARG A 177 -0.47 -12.23 13.25
C ARG A 177 -0.23 -12.57 11.78
N ALA A 178 0.94 -12.30 11.22
CA ALA A 178 1.27 -12.66 9.83
C ALA A 178 1.21 -14.17 9.59
N MET A 179 1.72 -14.97 10.55
CA MET A 179 1.60 -16.43 10.49
C MET A 179 0.12 -16.88 10.49
N ARG A 180 -0.68 -16.36 11.42
CA ARG A 180 -2.12 -16.67 11.52
C ARG A 180 -2.89 -16.23 10.29
N ALA A 181 -2.68 -15.01 9.81
CA ALA A 181 -3.32 -14.46 8.61
C ALA A 181 -3.03 -15.32 7.36
N ARG A 182 -1.80 -15.80 7.20
CA ARG A 182 -1.44 -16.71 6.10
C ARG A 182 -2.13 -18.07 6.21
N ALA A 183 -2.30 -18.60 7.42
CA ALA A 183 -3.01 -19.85 7.65
C ALA A 183 -4.52 -19.70 7.33
N GLU A 184 -5.15 -18.62 7.80
CA GLU A 184 -6.56 -18.31 7.50
C GLU A 184 -6.80 -18.05 6.02
N LEU A 185 -5.91 -17.29 5.35
CA LEU A 185 -6.00 -17.07 3.91
C LEU A 185 -5.91 -18.40 3.15
N ARG A 186 -5.00 -19.29 3.52
CA ARG A 186 -4.88 -20.62 2.90
C ARG A 186 -6.15 -21.44 3.05
N ALA A 187 -6.75 -21.43 4.24
CA ALA A 187 -8.00 -22.13 4.51
C ALA A 187 -9.17 -21.53 3.72
N ALA A 188 -9.27 -20.20 3.64
CA ALA A 188 -10.31 -19.51 2.88
C ALA A 188 -10.20 -19.79 1.37
N LEU A 189 -8.98 -19.75 0.83
CA LEU A 189 -8.73 -20.07 -0.59
C LEU A 189 -9.03 -21.53 -0.93
N ALA A 190 -8.73 -22.48 -0.02
CA ALA A 190 -9.06 -23.89 -0.22
C ALA A 190 -10.58 -24.15 -0.28
N GLN A 191 -11.38 -23.32 0.40
CA GLN A 191 -12.85 -23.40 0.34
C GLN A 191 -13.44 -22.76 -0.92
N LEU A 192 -12.74 -21.77 -1.51
CA LEU A 192 -13.16 -21.08 -2.73
C LEU A 192 -12.74 -21.84 -4.00
N ASN A 193 -11.62 -22.57 -3.94
CA ASN A 193 -11.15 -23.48 -4.98
C ASN A 193 -11.04 -24.91 -4.44
N PRO A 194 -12.17 -25.63 -4.27
CA PRO A 194 -12.12 -27.07 -4.03
C PRO A 194 -11.63 -27.74 -5.32
N SER A 195 -10.31 -27.89 -5.47
CA SER A 195 -9.77 -28.65 -6.60
C SER A 195 -10.34 -30.09 -6.54
N PRO A 196 -10.89 -30.64 -7.64
CA PRO A 196 -11.43 -31.99 -7.67
C PRO A 196 -10.27 -32.98 -7.84
N LEU A 197 -9.39 -33.07 -6.86
CA LEU A 197 -8.32 -34.07 -6.82
C LEU A 197 -8.45 -34.87 -5.52
N GLY A 198 -9.50 -35.67 -5.51
CA GLY A 198 -9.84 -36.61 -4.44
C GLY A 198 -10.94 -37.55 -4.91
N GLY A 199 -10.79 -38.13 -6.10
CA GLY A 199 -11.60 -39.27 -6.53
C GLY A 199 -10.92 -40.56 -6.07
N PRO A 200 -11.56 -41.41 -5.24
CA PRO A 200 -11.06 -42.74 -4.95
C PRO A 200 -11.35 -43.68 -6.11
N ALA A 201 -10.30 -44.33 -6.64
CA ALA A 201 -10.32 -45.69 -7.17
C ALA A 201 -8.87 -46.18 -7.32
#